data_AF-A0A2G5UXJ1-F1
#
_entry.id   AF-A0A2G5UXJ1-F1
#
_cell.length_a   1.000
_cell.length_b   1.000
_cell.length_c   1.000
_cell.angle_alpha   90.00
_cell.angle_beta   90.00
_cell.angle_gamma   90.00
#
_symmetry.space_group_name_H-M   'P 1'
#
loop_
_entity.id
_entity.type
_entity.pdbx_description
1 polymer ?
#
loop_
_entity_poly.entity_id
_entity_poly.type
_entity_poly.pdbx_seq_one_letter_code
_entity_poly.pdbx_strand_id
1 'polypeptide(L)'
;MLSLNGESSYIHFPDEGVTIFCGSQQIESADIVTSEIVTNLDIAPWLNPKLCAVENTIEVCGKIRKMLNPCPCFDISLHLENLDSLNIQKILAIPHLMPSQIIEVFSSEIDKADLDLIMEKGSDALRVLLYVKKFPDSYYHDHAFKFNSFQYDDAHWVKIEHLLSFRCRTYVTLNNCPFTPVDLNRLIKHWINGDADMFQHLILNCIDSRPTGFTEILIDGLVTLRTFVNGRSLHLFAIAIPSLLRRYKLLSCWRGANNRITFSAIPIKVKHAHHNMPPRIGKLEYQILRRLNSKKKLQDEIVEKRENNPRDRSILQLEEKIQEIDRKLIMKGVNLDFQVPILPEL
;
A
#
# COMPACT_ATOMS: atom_id res chain seq x y z
N MET A 1 3.73 20.56 -7.32
CA MET A 1 2.83 19.73 -8.13
C MET A 1 2.44 20.49 -9.40
N LEU A 2 2.54 19.84 -10.55
CA LEU A 2 2.09 20.33 -11.85
C LEU A 2 0.75 19.66 -12.17
N SER A 3 -0.34 20.43 -12.23
CA SER A 3 -1.66 19.90 -12.56
C SER A 3 -2.11 20.36 -13.95
N LEU A 4 -2.33 19.38 -14.82
CA LEU A 4 -2.76 19.58 -16.21
C LEU A 4 -4.24 19.22 -16.32
N ASN A 5 -5.08 20.25 -16.40
CA ASN A 5 -6.53 20.18 -16.25
C ASN A 5 -7.25 21.21 -17.14
N GLY A 6 -6.93 21.24 -18.43
CA GLY A 6 -7.51 22.19 -19.39
C GLY A 6 -7.34 23.64 -18.94
N GLU A 7 -8.42 24.43 -18.99
CA GLU A 7 -8.45 25.83 -18.52
C GLU A 7 -8.27 26.00 -17.00
N SER A 8 -8.33 24.90 -16.25
CA SER A 8 -8.06 24.87 -14.81
C SER A 8 -6.64 24.40 -14.49
N SER A 9 -5.71 24.44 -15.44
CA SER A 9 -4.32 23.99 -15.21
C SER A 9 -3.52 24.95 -14.32
N TYR A 10 -2.72 24.38 -13.41
CA TYR A 10 -1.98 25.15 -12.40
C TYR A 10 -0.67 24.47 -11.97
N ILE A 11 0.15 25.25 -11.27
CA ILE A 11 1.35 24.79 -10.57
C ILE A 11 1.19 25.13 -9.09
N HIS A 12 1.27 24.13 -8.23
CA HIS A 12 1.11 24.28 -6.79
C HIS A 12 2.42 24.01 -6.05
N PHE A 13 2.73 24.89 -5.11
CA PHE A 13 3.91 24.89 -4.25
C PHE A 13 3.41 24.73 -2.81
N PRO A 14 3.29 23.49 -2.30
CA PRO A 14 2.65 23.25 -1.01
C PRO A 14 3.45 23.81 0.16
N ASP A 15 4.79 23.75 0.10
CA ASP A 15 5.66 24.25 1.17
C ASP A 15 5.65 25.79 1.26
N GLU A 16 5.49 26.44 0.10
CA GLU A 16 5.39 27.89 -0.02
C GLU A 16 3.95 28.40 0.13
N GLY A 17 2.96 27.51 0.07
CA GLY A 17 1.54 27.86 0.10
C GLY A 17 1.13 28.72 -1.09
N VAL A 18 1.66 28.48 -2.30
CA VAL A 18 1.36 29.27 -3.51
C VAL A 18 0.78 28.39 -4.61
N THR A 19 -0.26 28.89 -5.29
CA THR A 19 -0.84 28.25 -6.47
C THR A 19 -0.87 29.22 -7.65
N ILE A 20 -0.24 28.82 -8.77
CA ILE A 20 -0.15 29.60 -10.00
C ILE A 20 -1.08 29.01 -11.05
N PHE A 21 -2.19 29.68 -11.34
CA PHE A 21 -3.11 29.32 -12.42
C PHE A 21 -2.62 29.89 -13.75
N CYS A 22 -2.48 29.03 -14.76
CA CYS A 22 -2.08 29.46 -16.11
C CYS A 22 -3.27 29.55 -17.07
N GLY A 23 -4.39 28.90 -16.73
CA GLY A 23 -5.65 29.04 -17.46
C GLY A 23 -6.60 30.06 -16.82
N SER A 24 -7.75 30.21 -17.44
CA SER A 24 -8.77 31.20 -17.03
C SER A 24 -9.68 30.73 -15.89
N GLN A 25 -9.69 29.43 -15.57
CA GLN A 25 -10.57 28.85 -14.56
C GLN A 25 -9.80 28.52 -13.29
N GLN A 26 -10.37 28.90 -12.16
CA GLN A 26 -9.88 28.51 -10.85
C GLN A 26 -10.72 27.36 -10.33
N ILE A 27 -10.10 26.46 -9.57
CA ILE A 27 -10.79 25.37 -8.89
C ILE A 27 -10.65 25.53 -7.38
N GLU A 28 -11.74 25.24 -6.68
CA GLU A 28 -11.72 25.16 -5.23
C GLU A 28 -11.32 23.74 -4.82
N SER A 29 -10.17 23.61 -4.17
CA SER A 29 -9.79 22.39 -3.45
C SER A 29 -9.23 22.76 -2.08
N ALA A 30 -9.35 21.87 -1.09
CA ALA A 30 -8.94 22.17 0.28
C ALA A 30 -7.47 22.64 0.37
N ASP A 31 -6.59 22.09 -0.46
CA ASP A 31 -5.17 22.44 -0.50
C ASP A 31 -4.91 23.80 -1.19
N ILE A 32 -5.79 24.19 -2.13
CA ILE A 32 -5.70 25.48 -2.84
C ILE A 32 -6.31 26.61 -2.02
N VAL A 33 -7.38 26.36 -1.26
CA VAL A 33 -8.09 27.38 -0.45
C VAL A 33 -7.18 28.01 0.61
N THR A 34 -6.14 27.29 1.07
CA THR A 34 -5.15 27.81 2.02
C THR A 34 -3.95 28.49 1.37
N SER A 35 -3.90 28.55 0.04
CA SER A 35 -2.75 29.07 -0.71
C SER A 35 -2.97 30.49 -1.23
N GLU A 36 -1.89 31.25 -1.36
CA GLU A 36 -1.87 32.48 -2.14
C GLU A 36 -2.08 32.15 -3.62
N ILE A 37 -3.04 32.83 -4.25
CA ILE A 37 -3.45 32.58 -5.63
C ILE A 37 -2.80 33.59 -6.56
N VAL A 38 -1.99 33.10 -7.49
CA VAL A 38 -1.44 33.85 -8.61
C VAL A 38 -2.22 33.47 -9.87
N THR A 39 -2.86 34.44 -10.49
CA THR A 39 -3.74 34.22 -11.65
C THR A 39 -2.99 34.38 -12.97
N ASN A 40 -3.62 33.96 -14.06
CA ASN A 40 -3.10 34.16 -15.41
C ASN A 40 -2.88 35.65 -15.77
N LEU A 41 -3.61 36.58 -15.13
CA LEU A 41 -3.42 38.02 -15.30
C LEU A 41 -2.11 38.49 -14.65
N ASP A 42 -1.78 37.96 -13.49
CA ASP A 42 -0.57 38.32 -12.74
C ASP A 42 0.70 37.84 -13.44
N ILE A 43 0.62 36.68 -14.11
CA ILE A 43 1.72 36.10 -14.89
C ILE A 43 1.58 36.29 -16.39
N ALA A 44 0.75 37.23 -16.85
CA ALA A 44 0.52 37.49 -18.27
C ALA A 44 1.82 37.62 -19.11
N PRO A 45 2.91 38.24 -18.64
CA PRO A 45 4.19 38.30 -19.38
C PRO A 45 4.86 36.93 -19.61
N TRP A 46 4.48 35.91 -18.83
CA TRP A 46 5.04 34.57 -18.92
C TRP A 46 4.22 33.65 -19.83
N LEU A 47 2.99 34.04 -20.15
CA LEU A 47 2.07 33.28 -20.98
C LEU A 47 2.23 33.60 -22.46
N ASN A 48 2.02 32.60 -23.30
CA ASN A 48 1.92 32.77 -24.74
C ASN A 48 0.44 32.67 -25.15
N PRO A 49 -0.18 33.74 -25.68
CA PRO A 49 -1.59 33.74 -26.04
C PRO A 49 -1.94 32.80 -27.20
N LYS A 50 -0.93 32.23 -27.88
CA LYS A 50 -1.12 31.22 -28.94
C LYS A 50 -1.19 29.78 -28.40
N LEU A 51 -0.81 29.57 -27.15
CA LEU A 51 -0.80 28.26 -26.50
C LEU A 51 -2.07 28.09 -25.66
N CYS A 52 -2.53 26.85 -25.54
CA CYS A 52 -3.61 26.55 -24.60
C CYS A 52 -3.12 26.66 -23.14
N ALA A 53 -4.04 26.65 -22.18
CA ALA A 53 -3.69 26.71 -20.76
C ALA A 53 -2.70 25.61 -20.35
N VAL A 54 -2.90 24.37 -20.80
CA VAL A 54 -2.02 23.21 -20.51
C VAL A 54 -0.59 23.46 -20.99
N GLU A 55 -0.44 23.87 -22.25
CA GLU A 55 0.86 24.16 -22.87
C GLU A 55 1.56 25.32 -22.15
N ASN A 56 0.80 26.37 -21.80
CA ASN A 56 1.32 27.48 -21.00
C ASN A 56 1.77 27.01 -19.61
N THR A 57 1.02 26.12 -18.94
CA THR A 57 1.42 25.57 -17.64
C THR A 57 2.74 24.81 -17.73
N ILE A 58 2.93 24.02 -18.78
CA ILE A 58 4.18 23.29 -19.03
C ILE A 58 5.35 24.28 -19.24
N GLU A 59 5.18 25.30 -20.07
CA GLU A 59 6.20 26.32 -20.33
C GLU A 59 6.55 27.13 -19.07
N VAL A 60 5.54 27.54 -18.30
CA VAL A 60 5.73 28.23 -17.02
C VAL A 60 6.47 27.33 -16.02
N CYS A 61 6.11 26.04 -15.93
CA CYS A 61 6.82 25.08 -15.10
C CYS A 61 8.30 24.97 -15.51
N GLY A 62 8.58 24.91 -16.81
CA GLY A 62 9.94 24.93 -17.34
C GLY A 62 10.73 26.18 -16.96
N LYS A 63 10.10 27.37 -16.97
CA LYS A 63 10.71 28.63 -16.54
C LYS A 63 11.02 28.60 -15.03
N ILE A 64 10.05 28.24 -14.21
CA ILE A 64 10.21 28.14 -12.76
C ILE A 64 11.34 27.17 -12.41
N ARG A 65 11.37 25.99 -13.04
CA ARG A 65 12.40 24.99 -12.78
C ARG A 65 13.82 25.52 -13.02
N LYS A 66 14.00 26.34 -14.07
CA LYS A 66 15.28 27.01 -14.35
C LYS A 66 15.63 28.07 -13.31
N MET A 67 14.64 28.78 -12.79
CA MET A 67 14.83 29.80 -11.74
C MET A 67 15.19 29.18 -10.39
N LEU A 68 14.51 28.11 -9.99
CA LEU A 68 14.67 27.42 -8.70
C LEU A 68 15.84 26.42 -8.69
N ASN A 69 16.86 26.61 -9.53
CA ASN A 69 17.95 25.67 -9.72
C ASN A 69 18.57 25.18 -8.38
N PRO A 70 18.61 23.86 -8.06
CA PRO A 70 18.09 22.71 -8.78
C PRO A 70 16.84 22.12 -8.12
N CYS A 71 15.64 22.51 -8.55
CA CYS A 71 14.40 21.79 -8.16
C CYS A 71 14.40 20.40 -8.83
N PRO A 72 14.50 19.31 -8.05
CA PRO A 72 14.84 18.00 -8.61
C PRO A 72 13.67 17.30 -9.31
N CYS A 73 12.42 17.61 -8.98
CA CYS A 73 11.24 16.90 -9.48
C CYS A 73 9.93 17.67 -9.23
N PHE A 74 8.94 17.43 -10.08
CA PHE A 74 7.54 17.78 -9.84
C PHE A 74 6.70 16.50 -9.85
N ASP A 75 5.72 16.43 -8.96
CA ASP A 75 4.59 15.54 -9.12
C ASP A 75 3.71 16.05 -10.25
N ILE A 76 3.17 15.15 -11.06
CA ILE A 76 2.35 15.47 -12.22
C ILE A 76 0.95 14.91 -11.97
N SER A 77 -0.07 15.76 -12.11
CA SER A 77 -1.48 15.37 -12.06
C SER A 77 -2.11 15.59 -13.43
N LEU A 78 -2.72 14.55 -13.99
CA LEU A 78 -3.33 14.54 -15.32
C LEU A 78 -4.85 14.35 -15.19
N HIS A 79 -5.63 15.33 -15.63
CA HIS A 79 -7.10 15.26 -15.64
C HIS A 79 -7.61 14.98 -17.05
N LEU A 80 -7.69 13.70 -17.43
CA LEU A 80 -7.82 13.28 -18.84
C LEU A 80 -9.08 13.81 -19.52
N GLU A 81 -10.19 13.95 -18.79
CA GLU A 81 -11.46 14.49 -19.31
C GLU A 81 -11.35 15.94 -19.84
N ASN A 82 -10.36 16.70 -19.33
CA ASN A 82 -10.15 18.11 -19.65
C ASN A 82 -8.88 18.32 -20.50
N LEU A 83 -8.26 17.25 -21.00
CA LEU A 83 -7.09 17.32 -21.87
C LEU A 83 -7.51 17.10 -23.33
N ASP A 84 -7.63 18.18 -24.08
CA ASP A 84 -7.82 18.11 -25.53
C ASP A 84 -6.53 17.69 -26.24
N SER A 85 -6.51 16.52 -26.89
CA SER A 85 -5.53 16.03 -27.90
C SER A 85 -4.00 16.18 -27.61
N LEU A 86 -3.58 16.70 -26.46
CA LEU A 86 -2.29 16.41 -25.87
C LEU A 86 -2.33 14.93 -25.53
N ASN A 87 -2.02 14.11 -26.53
CA ASN A 87 -1.79 12.68 -26.36
C ASN A 87 -0.88 12.55 -25.14
N ILE A 88 -1.31 11.81 -24.12
CA ILE A 88 -0.56 11.59 -22.87
C ILE A 88 0.90 11.28 -23.19
N GLN A 89 1.15 10.60 -24.30
CA GLN A 89 2.46 10.36 -24.89
C GLN A 89 3.32 11.62 -25.02
N LYS A 90 2.80 12.73 -25.54
CA LYS A 90 3.51 14.01 -25.69
C LYS A 90 3.93 14.56 -24.34
N ILE A 91 3.02 14.59 -23.35
CA ILE A 91 3.30 15.08 -21.99
C ILE A 91 4.38 14.20 -21.34
N LEU A 92 4.19 12.89 -21.37
CA LEU A 92 5.12 11.92 -20.79
C LEU A 92 6.46 11.82 -21.54
N ALA A 93 6.58 12.44 -22.72
CA ALA A 93 7.81 12.55 -23.48
C ALA A 93 8.61 13.83 -23.16
N ILE A 94 8.05 14.79 -22.42
CA ILE A 94 8.72 16.05 -22.11
C ILE A 94 9.88 15.80 -21.13
N PRO A 95 11.15 15.97 -21.55
CA PRO A 95 12.28 15.51 -20.74
C PRO A 95 12.43 16.22 -19.41
N HIS A 96 11.95 17.46 -19.28
CA HIS A 96 12.03 18.23 -18.04
C HIS A 96 10.78 18.08 -17.15
N LEU A 97 9.79 17.29 -17.55
CA LEU A 97 8.77 16.81 -16.62
C LEU A 97 9.24 15.53 -15.91
N MET A 98 10.21 14.85 -16.51
CA MET A 98 10.93 13.72 -15.91
C MET A 98 12.28 14.21 -15.34
N PRO A 99 12.80 13.65 -14.23
CA PRO A 99 12.20 12.65 -13.37
C PRO A 99 11.06 13.23 -12.52
N SER A 100 9.87 12.62 -12.62
CA SER A 100 8.75 12.86 -11.68
C SER A 100 8.84 11.88 -10.52
N GLN A 101 8.36 12.28 -9.34
CA GLN A 101 8.24 11.35 -8.21
C GLN A 101 6.88 10.64 -8.21
N ILE A 102 5.82 11.35 -8.57
CA ILE A 102 4.46 10.84 -8.60
C ILE A 102 3.78 11.25 -9.92
N ILE A 103 3.07 10.30 -10.53
CA ILE A 103 2.08 10.57 -11.58
C ILE A 103 0.69 10.26 -11.01
N GLU A 104 -0.18 11.24 -10.99
CA GLU A 104 -1.58 11.12 -10.64
C GLU A 104 -2.43 11.24 -11.90
N VAL A 105 -3.43 10.38 -12.04
CA VAL A 105 -4.33 10.39 -13.19
C VAL A 105 -5.77 10.37 -12.70
N PHE A 106 -6.53 11.36 -13.12
CA PHE A 106 -7.93 11.55 -12.80
C PHE A 106 -8.76 11.39 -14.08
N SER A 107 -9.67 10.42 -14.08
CA SER A 107 -10.62 10.21 -15.18
C SER A 107 -11.81 9.36 -14.74
N SER A 108 -12.96 9.50 -15.39
CA SER A 108 -14.04 8.52 -15.26
C SER A 108 -13.65 7.18 -15.89
N GLU A 109 -13.24 7.18 -17.14
CA GLU A 109 -12.77 6.00 -17.87
C GLU A 109 -11.38 6.28 -18.47
N ILE A 110 -10.56 5.25 -18.64
CA ILE A 110 -9.29 5.34 -19.37
C ILE A 110 -9.25 4.25 -20.43
N ASP A 111 -8.83 4.60 -21.64
CA ASP A 111 -8.64 3.60 -22.68
C ASP A 111 -7.33 2.81 -22.46
N LYS A 112 -7.22 1.68 -23.17
CA LYS A 112 -6.05 0.80 -23.04
C LYS A 112 -4.76 1.47 -23.52
N ALA A 113 -4.82 2.28 -24.57
CA ALA A 113 -3.61 2.86 -25.17
C ALA A 113 -2.98 3.88 -24.22
N ASP A 114 -3.79 4.75 -23.64
CA ASP A 114 -3.38 5.75 -22.65
C ASP A 114 -2.86 5.10 -21.36
N LEU A 115 -3.55 4.04 -20.90
CA LEU A 115 -3.11 3.30 -19.74
C LEU A 115 -1.76 2.59 -19.98
N ASP A 116 -1.57 1.97 -21.14
CA ASP A 116 -0.31 1.33 -21.51
C ASP A 116 0.85 2.35 -21.55
N LEU A 117 0.63 3.56 -22.06
CA LEU A 117 1.63 4.63 -22.05
C LEU A 117 2.10 4.99 -20.64
N ILE A 118 1.19 4.98 -19.66
CA ILE A 118 1.52 5.21 -18.24
C ILE A 118 2.29 4.00 -17.69
N MET A 119 1.81 2.79 -17.95
CA MET A 119 2.44 1.57 -17.45
C MET A 119 3.86 1.38 -17.99
N GLU A 120 4.15 1.81 -19.22
CA GLU A 120 5.50 1.80 -19.79
C GLU A 120 6.51 2.67 -19.03
N LYS A 121 6.05 3.58 -18.18
CA LYS A 121 6.93 4.34 -17.25
C LYS A 121 7.27 3.59 -15.96
N GLY A 122 6.76 2.36 -15.82
CA GLY A 122 6.94 1.51 -14.64
C GLY A 122 8.39 1.37 -14.22
N SER A 123 8.71 1.90 -13.04
CA SER A 123 10.02 1.77 -12.40
C SER A 123 9.92 1.89 -10.88
N ASP A 124 10.88 1.31 -10.16
CA ASP A 124 10.91 1.36 -8.69
C ASP A 124 11.21 2.78 -8.14
N ALA A 125 11.54 3.76 -9.00
CA ALA A 125 11.74 5.15 -8.60
C ALA A 125 10.43 5.97 -8.65
N LEU A 126 9.42 5.49 -9.38
CA LEU A 126 8.19 6.22 -9.66
C LEU A 126 7.03 5.70 -8.82
N ARG A 127 6.12 6.61 -8.44
CA ARG A 127 4.83 6.28 -7.86
C ARG A 127 3.72 6.64 -8.83
N VAL A 128 2.64 5.84 -8.85
CA VAL A 128 1.49 6.10 -9.71
C VAL A 128 0.18 6.02 -8.93
N LEU A 129 -0.67 7.03 -9.03
CA LEU A 129 -1.98 7.09 -8.39
C LEU A 129 -3.05 7.23 -9.48
N LEU A 130 -3.78 6.16 -9.77
CA LEU A 130 -4.82 6.15 -10.80
C LEU A 130 -6.18 6.28 -10.12
N TYR A 131 -6.68 7.51 -10.07
CA TYR A 131 -8.04 7.87 -9.67
C TYR A 131 -8.99 7.73 -10.86
N VAL A 132 -9.02 6.50 -11.41
CA VAL A 132 -9.82 6.15 -12.57
C VAL A 132 -10.94 5.20 -12.15
N LYS A 133 -12.19 5.58 -12.44
CA LYS A 133 -13.36 4.81 -11.98
C LYS A 133 -13.53 3.49 -12.74
N LYS A 134 -13.09 3.44 -13.99
CA LYS A 134 -13.23 2.26 -14.85
C LYS A 134 -12.00 2.05 -15.74
N PHE A 135 -11.38 0.90 -15.56
CA PHE A 135 -10.28 0.41 -16.40
C PHE A 135 -10.85 -0.35 -17.61
N PRO A 136 -10.02 -0.57 -18.65
CA PRO A 136 -10.38 -1.46 -19.74
C PRO A 136 -10.71 -2.88 -19.22
N ASP A 137 -11.74 -3.51 -19.81
CA ASP A 137 -12.13 -4.87 -19.44
C ASP A 137 -10.98 -5.86 -19.67
N SER A 138 -10.76 -6.76 -18.71
CA SER A 138 -9.68 -7.75 -18.75
C SER A 138 -8.29 -7.15 -18.96
N TYR A 139 -8.04 -5.94 -18.47
CA TYR A 139 -6.75 -5.27 -18.59
C TYR A 139 -5.60 -6.11 -18.01
N TYR A 140 -4.45 -6.07 -18.70
CA TYR A 140 -3.20 -6.66 -18.25
C TYR A 140 -2.02 -5.92 -18.89
N HIS A 141 -0.97 -5.69 -18.09
CA HIS A 141 0.29 -5.14 -18.57
C HIS A 141 1.45 -5.60 -17.69
N ASP A 142 2.58 -5.99 -18.30
CA ASP A 142 3.75 -6.53 -17.60
C ASP A 142 4.36 -5.54 -16.59
N HIS A 143 4.19 -4.25 -16.87
CA HIS A 143 4.73 -3.16 -16.06
C HIS A 143 3.76 -2.63 -14.98
N ALA A 144 2.53 -3.15 -14.92
CA ALA A 144 1.50 -2.61 -14.04
C ALA A 144 1.79 -2.78 -12.54
N PHE A 145 2.81 -3.55 -12.15
CA PHE A 145 3.23 -3.70 -10.76
C PHE A 145 4.72 -3.38 -10.56
N LYS A 146 5.35 -2.66 -11.50
CA LYS A 146 6.78 -2.27 -11.44
C LYS A 146 7.04 -0.97 -10.68
N PHE A 147 5.99 -0.26 -10.28
CA PHE A 147 6.11 0.95 -9.45
C PHE A 147 6.42 0.58 -8.00
N ASN A 148 7.23 1.40 -7.31
CA ASN A 148 7.51 1.16 -5.90
C ASN A 148 6.29 1.40 -5.01
N SER A 149 5.47 2.39 -5.35
CA SER A 149 4.16 2.60 -4.73
C SER A 149 3.11 2.86 -5.80
N PHE A 150 1.92 2.31 -5.63
CA PHE A 150 0.82 2.55 -6.58
C PHE A 150 -0.56 2.45 -5.95
N GLN A 151 -1.51 3.18 -6.53
CA GLN A 151 -2.93 3.08 -6.24
C GLN A 151 -3.74 2.88 -7.52
N TYR A 152 -4.63 1.89 -7.51
CA TYR A 152 -5.62 1.68 -8.58
C TYR A 152 -7.03 1.76 -7.99
N ASP A 153 -7.83 2.72 -8.47
CA ASP A 153 -9.22 2.90 -8.04
C ASP A 153 -10.17 1.83 -8.58
N ASP A 154 -9.82 1.18 -9.68
CA ASP A 154 -10.46 -0.04 -10.15
C ASP A 154 -9.39 -1.13 -10.39
N ALA A 155 -9.42 -2.12 -9.50
CA ALA A 155 -8.54 -3.28 -9.49
C ALA A 155 -9.30 -4.60 -9.74
N HIS A 156 -10.45 -4.57 -10.41
CA HIS A 156 -11.22 -5.79 -10.72
C HIS A 156 -10.41 -6.80 -11.55
N TRP A 157 -9.50 -6.30 -12.39
CA TRP A 157 -8.63 -7.10 -13.25
C TRP A 157 -7.44 -7.73 -12.51
N VAL A 158 -7.16 -7.30 -11.26
CA VAL A 158 -6.00 -7.77 -10.51
C VAL A 158 -6.27 -9.15 -9.90
N LYS A 159 -5.39 -10.11 -10.20
CA LYS A 159 -5.40 -11.47 -9.67
C LYS A 159 -4.50 -11.59 -8.44
N ILE A 160 -4.80 -12.56 -7.56
CA ILE A 160 -4.02 -12.78 -6.34
C ILE A 160 -2.57 -13.15 -6.66
N GLU A 161 -2.34 -13.86 -7.76
CA GLU A 161 -1.01 -14.21 -8.27
C GLU A 161 -0.12 -12.98 -8.51
N HIS A 162 -0.69 -11.83 -8.90
CA HIS A 162 0.06 -10.59 -9.02
C HIS A 162 0.62 -10.15 -7.65
N LEU A 163 -0.19 -10.17 -6.59
CA LEU A 163 0.23 -9.81 -5.24
C LEU A 163 1.28 -10.80 -4.69
N LEU A 164 1.16 -12.10 -5.00
CA LEU A 164 2.16 -13.11 -4.61
C LEU A 164 3.52 -12.85 -5.28
N SER A 165 3.52 -12.22 -6.46
CA SER A 165 4.75 -11.88 -7.18
C SER A 165 5.43 -10.60 -6.66
N PHE A 166 4.79 -9.82 -5.79
CA PHE A 166 5.35 -8.55 -5.30
C PHE A 166 6.71 -8.73 -4.63
N ARG A 167 7.62 -7.81 -4.95
CA ARG A 167 8.94 -7.71 -4.34
C ARG A 167 9.18 -6.26 -3.96
N CYS A 168 9.51 -6.02 -2.70
CA CYS A 168 9.96 -4.73 -2.17
C CYS A 168 9.04 -3.54 -2.48
N ARG A 169 7.71 -3.72 -2.50
CA ARG A 169 6.77 -2.61 -2.71
C ARG A 169 6.63 -1.78 -1.43
N THR A 170 6.59 -0.45 -1.52
CA THR A 170 6.45 0.39 -0.34
C THR A 170 4.97 0.55 0.04
N TYR A 171 4.14 1.06 -0.87
CA TYR A 171 2.75 1.37 -0.56
C TYR A 171 1.84 0.98 -1.73
N VAL A 172 0.91 0.06 -1.49
CA VAL A 172 -0.02 -0.43 -2.50
C VAL A 172 -1.45 -0.23 -2.03
N THR A 173 -2.27 0.43 -2.84
CA THR A 173 -3.73 0.53 -2.63
C THR A 173 -4.45 -0.04 -3.83
N LEU A 174 -5.31 -1.04 -3.61
CA LEU A 174 -6.17 -1.61 -4.64
C LEU A 174 -7.62 -1.45 -4.21
N ASN A 175 -8.36 -0.65 -4.96
CA ASN A 175 -9.79 -0.43 -4.75
C ASN A 175 -10.60 -1.31 -5.71
N ASN A 176 -11.81 -1.67 -5.29
CA ASN A 176 -12.69 -2.54 -6.06
C ASN A 176 -12.01 -3.85 -6.53
N CYS A 177 -11.24 -4.47 -5.64
CA CYS A 177 -10.56 -5.73 -5.95
C CYS A 177 -11.45 -6.96 -5.67
N PRO A 178 -11.30 -8.05 -6.43
CA PRO A 178 -12.18 -9.22 -6.32
C PRO A 178 -11.73 -10.24 -5.26
N PHE A 179 -10.82 -9.86 -4.35
CA PHE A 179 -10.19 -10.82 -3.45
C PHE A 179 -11.12 -11.32 -2.35
N THR A 180 -11.17 -12.64 -2.22
CA THR A 180 -11.90 -13.35 -1.16
C THR A 180 -11.03 -13.53 0.09
N PRO A 181 -11.62 -13.88 1.26
CA PRO A 181 -10.83 -14.20 2.45
C PRO A 181 -9.86 -15.38 2.23
N VAL A 182 -10.20 -16.31 1.33
CA VAL A 182 -9.34 -17.44 0.94
C VAL A 182 -8.11 -16.95 0.18
N ASP A 183 -8.27 -15.99 -0.72
CA ASP A 183 -7.15 -15.37 -1.44
C ASP A 183 -6.21 -14.63 -0.48
N LEU A 184 -6.79 -13.91 0.49
CA LEU A 184 -6.00 -13.20 1.50
C LEU A 184 -5.29 -14.17 2.46
N ASN A 185 -5.91 -15.29 2.81
CA ASN A 185 -5.23 -16.36 3.55
C ASN A 185 -4.04 -16.92 2.75
N ARG A 186 -4.21 -17.17 1.44
CA ARG A 186 -3.10 -17.57 0.54
C ARG A 186 -1.98 -16.53 0.53
N LEU A 187 -2.32 -15.24 0.45
CA LEU A 187 -1.36 -14.14 0.51
C LEU A 187 -0.58 -14.13 1.83
N ILE A 188 -1.25 -14.25 2.97
CA ILE A 188 -0.59 -14.27 4.29
C ILE A 188 0.33 -15.50 4.40
N LYS A 189 -0.13 -16.68 3.98
CA LYS A 189 0.68 -17.91 3.95
C LYS A 189 1.94 -17.71 3.09
N HIS A 190 1.80 -17.07 1.92
CA HIS A 190 2.94 -16.75 1.07
C HIS A 190 3.88 -15.75 1.73
N TRP A 191 3.36 -14.68 2.34
CA TRP A 191 4.16 -13.68 3.04
C TRP A 191 4.93 -14.28 4.23
N ILE A 192 4.34 -15.20 4.99
CA ILE A 192 4.95 -15.86 6.14
C ILE A 192 6.13 -16.74 5.70
N ASN A 193 5.97 -17.46 4.59
CA ASN A 193 6.92 -18.45 4.11
C ASN A 193 7.93 -17.91 3.08
N GLY A 194 7.67 -16.73 2.51
CA GLY A 194 8.53 -16.10 1.52
C GLY A 194 9.92 -15.72 2.06
N ASP A 195 10.89 -15.72 1.15
CA ASP A 195 12.30 -15.41 1.39
C ASP A 195 12.64 -13.93 1.25
N ALA A 196 11.80 -13.16 0.57
CA ALA A 196 11.93 -11.72 0.33
C ALA A 196 10.81 -10.90 1.00
N ASP A 197 11.05 -9.59 1.15
CA ASP A 197 9.99 -8.66 1.54
C ASP A 197 9.08 -8.39 0.33
N MET A 198 7.77 -8.56 0.50
CA MET A 198 6.80 -8.36 -0.58
C MET A 198 6.34 -6.91 -0.67
N PHE A 199 5.86 -6.37 0.45
CA PHE A 199 5.37 -5.01 0.58
C PHE A 199 5.54 -4.48 2.01
N GLN A 200 5.60 -3.16 2.18
CA GLN A 200 5.53 -2.51 3.50
C GLN A 200 4.08 -2.23 3.91
N HIS A 201 3.29 -1.63 3.03
CA HIS A 201 1.86 -1.36 3.25
C HIS A 201 1.05 -1.84 2.06
N LEU A 202 -0.02 -2.58 2.34
CA LEU A 202 -1.00 -3.03 1.35
C LEU A 202 -2.40 -2.74 1.88
N ILE A 203 -3.17 -1.97 1.13
CA ILE A 203 -4.55 -1.61 1.42
C ILE A 203 -5.42 -2.17 0.32
N LEU A 204 -6.44 -2.92 0.71
CA LEU A 204 -7.38 -3.57 -0.19
C LEU A 204 -8.79 -3.12 0.17
N ASN A 205 -9.52 -2.56 -0.79
CA ASN A 205 -10.97 -2.39 -0.68
C ASN A 205 -11.61 -3.43 -1.59
N CYS A 206 -12.02 -4.56 -1.00
CA CYS A 206 -12.64 -5.66 -1.73
C CYS A 206 -14.13 -5.38 -2.00
N ILE A 207 -14.61 -5.82 -3.17
CA ILE A 207 -16.00 -5.63 -3.61
C ILE A 207 -16.97 -6.35 -2.68
N ASP A 208 -16.58 -7.52 -2.17
CA ASP A 208 -17.50 -8.38 -1.44
C ASP A 208 -17.63 -8.01 0.06
N SER A 209 -18.89 -7.80 0.43
CA SER A 209 -19.32 -7.21 1.68
C SER A 209 -19.50 -8.27 2.76
N ARG A 210 -18.45 -8.49 3.55
CA ARG A 210 -18.54 -9.16 4.87
C ARG A 210 -19.10 -10.59 4.81
N PRO A 211 -18.37 -11.54 4.20
CA PRO A 211 -18.74 -12.94 4.37
C PRO A 211 -18.73 -13.28 5.87
N THR A 212 -19.76 -14.01 6.32
CA THR A 212 -19.81 -14.60 7.65
C THR A 212 -18.57 -15.47 7.83
N GLY A 213 -17.91 -15.38 8.99
CA GLY A 213 -16.69 -16.15 9.21
C GLY A 213 -15.44 -15.57 8.53
N PHE A 214 -15.47 -14.30 8.07
CA PHE A 214 -14.33 -13.68 7.36
C PHE A 214 -13.00 -13.87 8.10
N THR A 215 -12.98 -13.62 9.41
CA THR A 215 -11.75 -13.66 10.21
C THR A 215 -11.27 -15.10 10.33
N GLU A 216 -12.18 -16.04 10.56
CA GLU A 216 -11.95 -17.47 10.70
C GLU A 216 -11.33 -18.04 9.43
N ILE A 217 -11.87 -17.70 8.25
CA ILE A 217 -11.31 -18.11 6.95
C ILE A 217 -9.95 -17.45 6.71
N LEU A 218 -9.83 -16.15 7.03
CA LEU A 218 -8.58 -15.40 6.82
C LEU A 218 -7.41 -16.00 7.59
N ILE A 219 -7.63 -16.42 8.84
CA ILE A 219 -6.59 -16.94 9.73
C ILE A 219 -6.49 -18.46 9.74
N ASP A 220 -7.26 -19.15 8.89
CA ASP A 220 -7.30 -20.60 8.88
C ASP A 220 -5.93 -21.23 8.60
N GLY A 221 -5.55 -22.17 9.46
CA GLY A 221 -4.24 -22.82 9.47
C GLY A 221 -3.06 -21.93 9.83
N LEU A 222 -3.28 -20.70 10.33
CA LEU A 222 -2.23 -19.75 10.67
C LEU A 222 -2.06 -19.57 12.18
N VAL A 223 -0.80 -19.57 12.63
CA VAL A 223 -0.46 -19.12 13.99
C VAL A 223 -0.64 -17.62 14.08
N THR A 224 -1.66 -17.20 14.83
CA THR A 224 -2.13 -15.82 14.90
C THR A 224 -2.10 -15.31 16.33
N LEU A 225 -1.67 -14.06 16.52
CA LEU A 225 -1.79 -13.34 17.77
C LEU A 225 -2.73 -12.15 17.56
N ARG A 226 -3.76 -12.01 18.39
CA ARG A 226 -4.65 -10.85 18.37
C ARG A 226 -4.15 -9.80 19.36
N THR A 227 -4.11 -8.55 18.96
CA THR A 227 -3.79 -7.41 19.83
C THR A 227 -4.69 -6.21 19.54
N PHE A 228 -4.59 -5.16 20.35
CA PHE A 228 -5.32 -3.92 20.21
C PHE A 228 -4.37 -2.72 20.19
N VAL A 229 -4.55 -1.83 19.22
CA VAL A 229 -3.77 -0.58 19.11
C VAL A 229 -4.73 0.55 18.79
N ASN A 230 -4.80 1.55 19.68
CA ASN A 230 -5.71 2.68 19.58
C ASN A 230 -7.16 2.24 19.42
N GLY A 231 -7.58 1.23 20.20
CA GLY A 231 -8.93 0.65 20.12
C GLY A 231 -9.21 -0.18 18.87
N ARG A 232 -8.24 -0.36 17.95
CA ARG A 232 -8.40 -1.21 16.75
C ARG A 232 -7.87 -2.60 17.04
N SER A 233 -8.61 -3.63 16.63
CA SER A 233 -8.16 -5.01 16.75
C SER A 233 -7.28 -5.41 15.55
N LEU A 234 -6.09 -5.95 15.82
CA LEU A 234 -5.13 -6.40 14.81
C LEU A 234 -4.85 -7.89 14.99
N HIS A 235 -4.73 -8.59 13.87
CA HIS A 235 -4.18 -9.93 13.78
C HIS A 235 -2.72 -9.82 13.36
N LEU A 236 -1.83 -10.44 14.12
CA LEU A 236 -0.40 -10.43 13.88
C LEU A 236 0.08 -11.82 13.46
N PHE A 237 0.98 -11.81 12.48
CA PHE A 237 1.67 -13.00 11.97
C PHE A 237 3.18 -12.75 12.02
N ALA A 238 3.96 -13.81 12.19
CA ALA A 238 5.42 -13.76 12.12
C ALA A 238 5.92 -14.63 10.99
N ILE A 239 7.07 -14.26 10.44
CA ILE A 239 7.77 -15.10 9.45
C ILE A 239 8.07 -16.49 10.03
N ALA A 240 7.92 -17.53 9.20
CA ALA A 240 8.15 -18.91 9.62
C ALA A 240 9.64 -19.16 9.93
N ILE A 241 10.52 -18.70 9.04
CA ILE A 241 11.96 -18.91 9.11
C ILE A 241 12.65 -17.56 9.39
N PRO A 242 13.41 -17.42 10.49
CA PRO A 242 14.21 -16.22 10.73
C PRO A 242 15.22 -16.03 9.59
N SER A 243 15.07 -14.94 8.85
CA SER A 243 16.00 -14.53 7.80
C SER A 243 16.75 -13.26 8.22
N LEU A 244 18.00 -13.07 7.81
CA LEU A 244 18.67 -11.77 7.94
C LEU A 244 18.39 -10.85 6.76
N LEU A 245 18.00 -11.42 5.61
CA LEU A 245 17.73 -10.71 4.37
C LEU A 245 16.39 -9.96 4.42
N ARG A 246 15.38 -10.53 5.08
CA ARG A 246 14.09 -9.86 5.24
C ARG A 246 14.18 -8.72 6.24
N ARG A 247 13.73 -7.53 5.87
CA ARG A 247 13.59 -6.38 6.77
C ARG A 247 12.41 -6.57 7.74
N TYR A 248 11.28 -7.03 7.21
CA TYR A 248 10.04 -7.15 7.99
C TYR A 248 9.91 -8.55 8.58
N LYS A 249 9.48 -8.63 9.84
CA LYS A 249 9.39 -9.88 10.61
C LYS A 249 7.99 -10.18 11.12
N LEU A 250 7.18 -9.12 11.19
CA LEU A 250 5.80 -9.17 11.57
C LEU A 250 4.95 -8.63 10.42
N LEU A 251 3.76 -9.21 10.27
CA LEU A 251 2.70 -8.67 9.43
C LEU A 251 1.52 -8.41 10.34
N SER A 252 1.03 -7.17 10.37
CA SER A 252 -0.26 -6.87 10.96
C SER A 252 -1.33 -6.85 9.88
N CYS A 253 -2.51 -7.34 10.22
CA CYS A 253 -3.70 -7.28 9.41
C CYS A 253 -4.85 -6.76 10.28
N TRP A 254 -5.55 -5.76 9.79
CA TRP A 254 -6.79 -5.32 10.41
C TRP A 254 -7.80 -4.94 9.33
N ARG A 255 -9.07 -5.05 9.71
CA ARG A 255 -10.20 -4.68 8.87
C ARG A 255 -10.86 -3.44 9.46
N GLY A 256 -10.88 -2.38 8.68
CA GLY A 256 -11.51 -1.11 9.05
C GLY A 256 -12.95 -1.00 8.60
N ALA A 257 -13.48 0.21 8.72
CA ALA A 257 -14.75 0.58 8.11
C ALA A 257 -14.71 0.38 6.58
N ASN A 258 -15.87 0.18 5.97
CA ASN A 258 -16.05 0.08 4.51
C ASN A 258 -15.28 -1.08 3.85
N ASN A 259 -15.09 -2.20 4.56
CA ASN A 259 -14.38 -3.39 4.05
C ASN A 259 -12.92 -3.15 3.67
N ARG A 260 -12.33 -2.03 4.13
CA ARG A 260 -10.92 -1.75 3.97
C ARG A 260 -10.08 -2.72 4.79
N ILE A 261 -9.28 -3.54 4.12
CA ILE A 261 -8.35 -4.46 4.75
C ILE A 261 -6.96 -3.85 4.60
N THR A 262 -6.25 -3.73 5.71
CA THR A 262 -4.93 -3.12 5.73
C THR A 262 -3.92 -4.08 6.31
N PHE A 263 -2.88 -4.32 5.52
CA PHE A 263 -1.70 -5.05 5.90
C PHE A 263 -0.54 -4.08 6.09
N SER A 264 0.19 -4.24 7.21
CA SER A 264 1.42 -3.50 7.45
C SER A 264 2.53 -4.46 7.87
N ALA A 265 3.61 -4.48 7.11
CA ALA A 265 4.82 -5.22 7.42
C ALA A 265 5.69 -4.40 8.38
N ILE A 266 6.09 -5.01 9.50
CA ILE A 266 6.70 -4.32 10.64
C ILE A 266 8.11 -4.88 10.88
N PRO A 267 9.15 -4.02 10.91
CA PRO A 267 10.50 -4.42 11.30
C PRO A 267 10.63 -4.50 12.84
N ILE A 268 11.53 -5.34 13.34
CA ILE A 268 11.74 -5.49 14.81
C ILE A 268 12.79 -4.49 15.33
N LYS A 269 13.76 -4.14 14.50
CA LYS A 269 15.00 -3.45 14.93
C LYS A 269 14.92 -1.92 14.87
N VAL A 270 13.89 -1.36 14.24
CA VAL A 270 13.81 0.08 13.99
C VAL A 270 12.67 0.67 14.82
N LYS A 271 12.97 1.71 15.61
CA LYS A 271 11.96 2.62 16.13
C LYS A 271 11.39 3.38 14.93
N HIS A 272 10.39 2.82 14.25
CA HIS A 272 9.72 3.56 13.18
C HIS A 272 8.91 4.70 13.81
N ALA A 273 9.37 5.93 13.60
CA ALA A 273 8.52 7.10 13.61
C ALA A 273 7.81 7.15 12.25
N HIS A 274 6.58 6.66 12.20
CA HIS A 274 5.62 7.25 11.27
C HIS A 274 5.00 8.45 12.00
N HIS A 275 4.78 9.57 11.32
CA HIS A 275 3.98 10.66 11.89
C HIS A 275 2.67 10.05 12.44
N ASN A 276 2.49 10.18 13.76
CA ASN A 276 1.34 9.75 14.58
C ASN A 276 1.27 8.30 15.13
N MET A 277 2.33 7.51 15.18
CA MET A 277 2.27 6.18 15.84
C MET A 277 3.32 6.02 16.97
N PRO A 278 2.90 5.85 18.25
CA PRO A 278 3.80 5.36 19.28
C PRO A 278 4.20 3.89 19.00
N PRO A 279 5.39 3.43 19.41
CA PRO A 279 5.85 2.07 19.18
C PRO A 279 5.04 1.09 20.04
N ARG A 280 3.97 0.50 19.49
CA ARG A 280 3.16 -0.50 20.21
C ARG A 280 3.33 -1.95 19.73
N ILE A 281 3.92 -2.19 18.55
CA ILE A 281 4.14 -3.55 18.03
C ILE A 281 5.60 -3.70 17.57
N GLY A 282 6.29 -4.75 18.01
CA GLY A 282 7.66 -5.04 17.60
C GLY A 282 8.22 -6.29 18.25
N LYS A 283 9.18 -6.11 19.17
CA LYS A 283 9.99 -7.22 19.70
C LYS A 283 9.20 -8.19 20.58
N LEU A 284 8.27 -7.70 21.39
CA LEU A 284 7.50 -8.53 22.32
C LEU A 284 6.56 -9.48 21.57
N GLU A 285 5.76 -8.93 20.65
CA GLU A 285 4.79 -9.64 19.83
C GLU A 285 5.49 -10.67 18.95
N TYR A 286 6.64 -10.31 18.38
CA TYR A 286 7.46 -11.26 17.64
C TYR A 286 7.92 -12.42 18.53
N GLN A 287 8.41 -12.16 19.74
CA GLN A 287 8.81 -13.25 20.65
C GLN A 287 7.62 -14.14 21.03
N ILE A 288 6.43 -13.57 21.25
CA ILE A 288 5.19 -14.30 21.53
C ILE A 288 4.84 -15.19 20.33
N LEU A 289 4.79 -14.63 19.13
CA LEU A 289 4.49 -15.37 17.90
C LEU A 289 5.52 -16.47 17.60
N ARG A 290 6.81 -16.26 17.90
CA ARG A 290 7.82 -17.31 17.78
C ARG A 290 7.54 -18.47 18.73
N ARG A 291 7.11 -18.19 19.96
CA ARG A 291 6.73 -19.23 20.93
C ARG A 291 5.46 -19.96 20.53
N LEU A 292 4.45 -19.23 20.04
CA LEU A 292 3.21 -19.82 19.51
C LEU A 292 3.50 -20.73 18.31
N ASN A 293 4.40 -20.33 17.41
CA ASN A 293 4.84 -21.17 16.29
C ASN A 293 5.57 -22.44 16.78
N SER A 294 6.47 -22.32 17.76
CA SER A 294 7.11 -23.49 18.37
C SER A 294 6.08 -24.42 19.03
N LYS A 295 5.08 -23.86 19.75
CA LYS A 295 3.99 -24.64 20.35
C LYS A 295 3.20 -25.40 19.28
N LYS A 296 2.82 -24.73 18.19
CA LYS A 296 2.08 -25.35 17.08
C LYS A 296 2.85 -26.52 16.46
N LYS A 297 4.16 -26.37 16.23
CA LYS A 297 5.01 -27.47 15.73
C LYS A 297 5.02 -28.68 16.66
N LEU A 298 5.13 -28.46 17.98
CA LEU A 298 5.07 -29.55 18.96
C LEU A 298 3.70 -30.22 18.98
N GLN A 299 2.61 -29.46 18.82
CA GLN A 299 1.26 -30.01 18.72
C GLN A 299 1.09 -30.87 17.47
N ASP A 300 1.59 -30.41 16.32
CA ASP A 300 1.54 -31.16 15.06
C ASP A 300 2.37 -32.46 15.16
N GLU A 301 3.57 -32.41 15.78
CA GLU A 301 4.40 -33.60 16.05
C GLU A 301 3.70 -34.61 16.98
N ILE A 302 2.97 -34.15 17.99
CA ILE A 302 2.18 -35.02 18.87
C ILE A 302 1.07 -35.73 18.09
N VAL A 303 0.37 -35.01 17.19
CA VAL A 303 -0.69 -35.60 16.36
C VAL A 303 -0.11 -36.72 15.49
N GLU A 304 0.96 -36.43 14.76
CA GLU A 304 1.65 -37.42 13.91
C GLU A 304 2.14 -38.63 14.71
N LYS A 305 2.73 -38.41 15.89
CA LYS A 305 3.20 -39.49 16.76
C LYS A 305 2.05 -40.34 17.31
N ARG A 306 0.92 -39.74 17.67
CA ARG A 306 -0.26 -40.48 18.17
C ARG A 306 -0.89 -41.34 17.09
N GLU A 307 -0.92 -40.85 15.85
CA GLU A 307 -1.41 -41.62 14.70
C GLU A 307 -0.53 -42.84 14.41
N ASN A 308 0.80 -42.69 14.54
CA ASN A 308 1.76 -43.76 14.29
C ASN A 308 1.93 -44.75 15.47
N ASN A 309 2.02 -44.23 16.69
CA ASN A 309 2.18 -45.01 17.92
C ASN A 309 1.58 -44.28 19.13
N PRO A 310 0.34 -44.60 19.54
CA PRO A 310 -0.34 -43.97 20.68
C PRO A 310 0.40 -44.09 22.02
N ARG A 311 1.37 -45.00 22.16
CA ARG A 311 2.14 -45.24 23.39
C ARG A 311 3.56 -44.69 23.34
N ASP A 312 3.88 -43.83 22.36
CA ASP A 312 5.19 -43.18 22.28
C ASP A 312 5.44 -42.34 23.55
N ARG A 313 6.42 -42.77 24.35
CA ARG A 313 6.79 -42.12 25.62
C ARG A 313 7.30 -40.69 25.41
N SER A 314 7.74 -40.32 24.21
CA SER A 314 8.17 -38.96 23.92
C SER A 314 7.01 -37.96 23.91
N ILE A 315 5.75 -38.41 23.75
CA ILE A 315 4.56 -37.54 23.74
C ILE A 315 4.46 -36.75 25.05
N LEU A 316 4.67 -37.42 26.20
CA LEU A 316 4.63 -36.76 27.53
C LEU A 316 5.66 -35.63 27.63
N GLN A 317 6.87 -35.83 27.09
CA GLN A 317 7.91 -34.82 27.09
C GLN A 317 7.57 -33.61 26.19
N LEU A 318 6.87 -33.85 25.06
CA LEU A 318 6.39 -32.78 24.18
C LEU A 318 5.26 -31.98 24.85
N GLU A 319 4.36 -32.65 25.56
CA GLU A 319 3.28 -32.02 26.33
C GLU A 319 3.81 -31.14 27.47
N GLU A 320 4.83 -31.60 28.21
CA GLU A 320 5.51 -30.81 29.22
C GLU A 320 6.15 -29.53 28.65
N LYS A 321 6.80 -29.64 27.48
CA LYS A 321 7.35 -28.47 26.76
C LYS A 321 6.25 -27.48 26.35
N ILE A 322 5.09 -27.97 25.91
CA ILE A 322 3.94 -27.10 25.58
C ILE A 322 3.47 -26.36 26.83
N GLN A 323 3.33 -27.05 27.97
CA GLN A 323 2.94 -26.40 29.24
C GLN A 323 3.96 -25.33 29.68
N GLU A 324 5.25 -25.58 29.49
CA GLU A 324 6.30 -24.59 29.77
C GLU A 324 6.17 -23.36 28.87
N ILE A 325 5.87 -23.55 27.58
CA ILE A 325 5.59 -22.45 26.65
C ILE A 325 4.38 -21.64 27.12
N ASP A 326 3.30 -22.30 27.53
CA ASP A 326 2.07 -21.64 28.00
C ASP A 326 2.31 -20.80 29.25
N ARG A 327 3.03 -21.32 30.25
CA ARG A 327 3.44 -20.53 31.43
C ARG A 327 4.22 -19.28 31.03
N LYS A 328 5.17 -19.40 30.10
CA LYS A 328 5.98 -18.27 29.60
C LYS A 328 5.15 -17.25 28.82
N LEU A 329 4.09 -17.68 28.11
CA LEU A 329 3.18 -16.81 27.39
C LEU A 329 2.27 -16.04 28.36
N ILE A 330 1.70 -16.73 29.36
CA ILE A 330 0.87 -16.12 30.41
C ILE A 330 1.67 -15.09 31.20
N MET A 331 2.92 -15.39 31.58
CA MET A 331 3.82 -14.43 32.24
C MET A 331 4.10 -13.18 31.40
N LYS A 332 3.93 -13.25 30.07
CA LYS A 332 4.06 -12.11 29.14
C LYS A 332 2.73 -11.37 28.90
N GLY A 333 1.67 -11.72 29.65
CA GLY A 333 0.36 -11.10 29.55
C GLY A 333 -0.53 -11.64 28.43
N VAL A 334 -0.18 -12.78 27.82
CA VAL A 334 -0.99 -13.38 26.77
C VAL A 334 -2.14 -14.18 27.40
N ASN A 335 -3.38 -13.88 27.01
CA ASN A 335 -4.54 -14.68 27.33
C ASN A 335 -4.68 -15.82 26.29
N LEU A 336 -4.70 -17.06 26.78
CA LEU A 336 -4.76 -18.28 25.98
C LEU A 336 -6.15 -18.95 25.99
N ASP A 337 -7.12 -18.39 26.70
CA ASP A 337 -8.47 -18.96 26.87
C ASP A 337 -9.35 -18.79 25.62
N PHE A 338 -8.93 -17.92 24.70
CA PHE A 338 -9.59 -17.68 23.43
C PHE A 338 -9.03 -18.57 22.32
N GLN A 339 -9.85 -18.88 21.31
CA GLN A 339 -9.44 -19.64 20.12
C GLN A 339 -8.20 -19.02 19.44
N VAL A 340 -8.10 -17.69 19.45
CA VAL A 340 -6.91 -16.95 19.05
C VAL A 340 -6.31 -16.29 20.29
N PRO A 341 -5.03 -16.58 20.64
CA PRO A 341 -4.36 -15.91 21.74
C PRO A 341 -4.44 -14.39 21.66
N ILE A 342 -4.72 -13.74 22.79
CA ILE A 342 -4.89 -12.29 22.87
C ILE A 342 -3.78 -11.67 23.73
N LEU A 343 -3.08 -10.68 23.19
CA LEU A 343 -2.27 -9.75 23.98
C LEU A 343 -3.08 -8.45 24.13
N PRO A 344 -3.58 -8.13 25.33
CA PRO A 344 -4.35 -6.90 25.55
C PRO A 344 -3.48 -5.64 25.33
N GLU A 345 -4.14 -4.51 25.07
CA GLU A 345 -3.46 -3.21 25.01
C GLU A 345 -2.94 -2.86 26.41
N LEU A 346 -1.64 -2.53 26.51
CA LEU A 346 -0.99 -2.12 27.76
C LEU A 346 -1.39 -0.71 28.17
#